data_AF-A0A7X6ZVY9-F1
#
_entry.id   AF-A0A7X6ZVY9-F1
#
_cell.length_a   1.000
_cell.length_b   1.000
_cell.length_c   1.000
_cell.angle_alpha   90.00
_cell.angle_beta   90.00
_cell.angle_gamma   90.00
#
_symmetry.space_group_name_H-M   'P 1'
#
loop_
_entity.id
_entity.type
_entity.pdbx_description
1 polymer ?
#
loop_
_entity_poly.entity_id
_entity_poly.type
_entity_poly.pdbx_seq_one_letter_code
_entity_poly.pdbx_strand_id
1 'polypeptide(L)'
;MDKEKRVAGDYTIIEAIHIGNKEIVIGENMQAKDGHCYMVADYTYNELFERYDNCMISNSYIEIAELFVQRLTQQVEQVNAEQDKMNIPFEVITSDMCYPNIYNESIEGKVVAIKANVLRPEHRHAASQIVYVTGGNGSRANARGNAVFCNYVYSGEHTRFERYDVQGVLKPEHYPKWVAEKLKLLEAKRAEQTPKPKSKEMER
;
A
#
# COMPACT_ATOMS: atom_id res chain seq x y z
N MET A 1 17.85 -18.61 14.07
CA MET A 1 17.85 -18.31 12.63
C MET A 1 18.59 -17.02 12.48
N ASP A 2 19.84 -17.08 11.99
CA ASP A 2 20.53 -15.86 11.58
C ASP A 2 19.68 -15.23 10.47
N LYS A 3 19.18 -14.01 10.71
CA LYS A 3 18.58 -13.23 9.64
C LYS A 3 19.65 -13.08 8.57
N GLU A 4 19.34 -13.50 7.34
CA GLU A 4 20.22 -13.21 6.21
C GLU A 4 20.56 -11.72 6.23
N LYS A 5 21.86 -11.41 6.20
CA LYS A 5 22.32 -10.03 6.16
C LYS A 5 21.84 -9.44 4.85
N ARG A 6 21.06 -8.36 4.94
CA ARG A 6 20.63 -7.60 3.78
C ARG A 6 21.81 -6.81 3.23
N VAL A 7 22.08 -6.89 1.94
CA VAL A 7 23.27 -6.30 1.30
C VAL A 7 22.86 -5.46 0.09
N ALA A 8 23.49 -4.31 -0.09
CA ALA A 8 23.43 -3.49 -1.29
C ALA A 8 24.83 -3.40 -1.91
N GLY A 9 25.07 -4.13 -3.01
CA GLY A 9 26.41 -4.30 -3.57
C GLY A 9 27.33 -5.03 -2.59
N ASP A 10 28.35 -4.35 -2.06
CA ASP A 10 29.27 -4.88 -1.05
C ASP A 10 28.98 -4.34 0.36
N TYR A 11 27.94 -3.52 0.54
CA TYR A 11 27.59 -2.89 1.82
C TYR A 11 26.51 -3.67 2.55
N THR A 12 26.77 -4.03 3.81
CA THR A 12 25.75 -4.63 4.70
C THR A 12 24.84 -3.54 5.23
N ILE A 13 23.52 -3.69 5.07
CA ILE A 13 22.54 -2.73 5.60
C ILE A 13 22.49 -2.83 7.13
N ILE A 14 22.74 -1.71 7.80
CA ILE A 14 22.75 -1.59 9.27
C ILE A 14 21.55 -0.80 9.80
N GLU A 15 21.04 0.16 9.02
CA GLU A 15 19.85 0.94 9.37
C GLU A 15 18.94 1.03 8.16
N ALA A 16 17.62 1.00 8.40
CA ALA A 16 16.62 1.09 7.34
C ALA A 16 15.32 1.69 7.88
N ILE A 17 14.80 2.71 7.21
CA ILE A 17 13.50 3.32 7.53
C ILE A 17 12.67 3.46 6.26
N HIS A 18 11.49 2.85 6.26
CA HIS A 18 10.49 3.01 5.21
C HIS A 18 9.50 4.10 5.61
N ILE A 19 9.34 5.11 4.76
CA ILE A 19 8.25 6.07 4.90
C ILE A 19 7.74 6.51 3.51
N GLY A 20 6.42 6.54 3.34
CA GLY A 20 5.85 6.85 2.03
C GLY A 20 6.15 5.76 1.01
N ASN A 21 6.69 6.13 -0.15
CA ASN A 21 6.84 5.21 -1.29
C ASN A 21 8.21 4.51 -1.38
N LYS A 22 9.15 4.82 -0.49
CA LYS A 22 10.50 4.24 -0.53
C LYS A 22 11.05 4.02 0.87
N GLU A 23 12.10 3.22 0.92
CA GLU A 23 12.89 3.02 2.11
C GLU A 23 14.24 3.72 1.95
N ILE A 24 14.77 4.30 3.01
CA ILE A 24 16.13 4.83 3.03
C ILE A 24 16.95 3.86 3.88
N VAL A 25 18.12 3.49 3.39
CA VAL A 25 19.02 2.56 4.08
C VAL A 25 20.39 3.18 4.30
N ILE A 26 21.04 2.80 5.41
CA ILE A 26 22.47 2.99 5.62
C ILE A 26 23.14 1.61 5.56
N GLY A 27 24.25 1.52 4.83
CA GLY A 27 25.08 0.33 4.82
C GLY A 27 26.53 0.60 5.16
N GLU A 28 27.23 -0.44 5.62
CA GLU A 28 28.65 -0.40 5.96
C GLU A 28 29.45 -1.48 5.22
N ASN A 29 30.68 -1.13 4.86
CA ASN A 29 31.71 -2.04 4.38
C ASN A 29 33.09 -1.57 4.85
N MET A 30 33.54 -2.09 6.00
CA MET A 30 34.86 -1.74 6.56
C MET A 30 36.05 -2.25 5.72
N GLN A 31 35.79 -3.07 4.69
CA GLN A 31 36.80 -3.61 3.78
C GLN A 31 36.70 -2.98 2.38
N ALA A 32 35.97 -1.86 2.24
CA ALA A 32 35.82 -1.15 0.98
C ALA A 32 37.20 -0.73 0.41
N LYS A 33 37.48 -1.14 -0.83
CA LYS A 33 38.80 -0.95 -1.48
C LYS A 33 39.10 0.52 -1.82
N ASP A 34 38.06 1.32 -2.00
CA ASP A 34 38.11 2.76 -2.24
C ASP A 34 38.16 3.58 -0.94
N GLY A 35 38.08 2.92 0.23
CA GLY A 35 38.07 3.55 1.55
C GLY A 35 36.73 4.15 1.97
N HIS A 36 35.69 4.06 1.13
CA HIS A 36 34.36 4.57 1.46
C HIS A 36 33.60 3.53 2.29
N CYS A 37 33.76 3.56 3.61
CA CYS A 37 33.22 2.52 4.47
C CYS A 37 31.69 2.57 4.66
N TYR A 38 31.02 3.66 4.28
CA TYR A 38 29.61 3.89 4.55
C TYR A 38 28.84 4.31 3.31
N MET A 39 27.56 3.95 3.26
CA MET A 39 26.66 4.22 2.13
C MET A 39 25.28 4.65 2.64
N VAL A 40 24.63 5.59 1.94
CA VAL A 40 23.16 5.79 2.00
C VAL A 40 22.55 5.52 0.62
N ALA A 41 21.40 4.85 0.59
CA ALA A 41 20.66 4.57 -0.64
C ALA A 41 19.15 4.64 -0.43
N ASP A 42 18.43 4.91 -1.52
CA ASP A 42 16.97 4.76 -1.58
C ASP A 42 16.67 3.35 -2.09
N TYR A 43 15.86 2.58 -1.36
CA TYR A 43 15.44 1.25 -1.73
C TYR A 43 13.97 1.22 -2.16
N THR A 44 13.73 0.59 -3.30
CA THR A 44 12.39 0.32 -3.82
C THR A 44 12.23 -1.16 -4.08
N TYR A 45 11.11 -1.73 -3.63
CA TYR A 45 10.74 -3.12 -3.87
C TYR A 45 9.32 -3.21 -4.42
N ASN A 46 9.14 -4.08 -5.41
CA ASN A 46 7.83 -4.58 -5.84
C ASN A 46 7.98 -6.04 -6.31
N GLU A 47 6.89 -6.65 -6.78
CA GLU A 47 6.90 -8.06 -7.21
C GLU A 47 7.79 -8.34 -8.44
N LEU A 48 8.25 -7.31 -9.16
CA LEU A 48 9.07 -7.45 -10.37
C LEU A 48 10.55 -7.15 -10.13
N PHE A 49 10.87 -6.22 -9.22
CA PHE A 49 12.24 -5.83 -8.97
C PHE A 49 12.46 -5.29 -7.54
N GLU A 50 13.70 -5.43 -7.11
CA GLU A 50 14.29 -4.69 -6.00
C GLU A 50 15.42 -3.82 -6.55
N ARG A 51 15.55 -2.59 -6.05
CA ARG A 51 16.58 -1.66 -6.52
C ARG A 51 17.03 -0.72 -5.43
N TYR A 52 18.34 -0.50 -5.40
CA TYR A 52 18.98 0.57 -4.65
C TYR A 52 19.36 1.69 -5.61
N ASP A 53 18.83 2.89 -5.37
CA ASP A 53 19.02 4.10 -6.17
C ASP A 53 19.63 5.22 -5.32
N ASN A 54 20.06 6.28 -5.99
CA ASN A 54 20.60 7.48 -5.34
C ASN A 54 21.71 7.15 -4.33
N CYS A 55 22.55 6.14 -4.63
CA CYS A 55 23.60 5.70 -3.72
C CYS A 55 24.65 6.79 -3.55
N MET A 56 24.94 7.15 -2.31
CA MET A 56 26.05 8.02 -1.93
C MET A 56 26.96 7.25 -0.98
N ILE A 57 28.26 7.32 -1.19
CA ILE A 57 29.27 6.63 -0.38
C ILE A 57 30.23 7.65 0.24
N SER A 58 30.69 7.39 1.46
CA SER A 58 31.67 8.21 2.16
C SER A 58 32.45 7.34 3.16
N ASN A 59 33.62 7.81 3.57
CA ASN A 59 34.34 7.22 4.71
C ASN A 59 33.88 7.83 6.06
N SER A 60 33.05 8.87 6.03
CA SER A 60 32.47 9.52 7.20
C SER A 60 31.05 9.02 7.45
N TYR A 61 30.85 8.34 8.58
CA TYR A 61 29.51 7.94 9.00
C TYR A 61 28.59 9.15 9.23
N ILE A 62 29.14 10.25 9.74
CA ILE A 62 28.37 11.46 10.02
C ILE A 62 27.81 12.07 8.73
N GLU A 63 28.60 12.15 7.66
CA GLU A 63 28.11 12.66 6.36
C GLU A 63 26.97 11.80 5.79
N ILE A 64 27.11 10.47 5.91
CA ILE A 64 26.07 9.52 5.48
C ILE A 64 24.81 9.65 6.36
N ALA A 65 24.97 9.81 7.67
CA ALA A 65 23.86 10.01 8.60
C ALA A 65 23.13 11.35 8.35
N GLU A 66 23.85 12.42 8.02
CA GLU A 66 23.26 13.71 7.63
C GLU A 66 22.42 13.59 6.36
N LEU A 67 22.95 12.93 5.32
CA LEU A 67 22.22 12.67 4.07
C LEU A 67 20.99 11.78 4.32
N PHE A 68 21.12 10.78 5.19
CA PHE A 68 20.00 9.92 5.59
C PHE A 68 18.87 10.73 6.23
N VAL A 69 19.19 11.57 7.21
CA VAL A 69 18.21 12.44 7.88
C VAL A 69 17.57 13.41 6.88
N GLN A 70 18.36 14.05 6.01
CA GLN A 70 17.85 14.96 4.99
C GLN A 70 16.81 14.26 4.09
N ARG A 71 17.12 13.06 3.59
CA ARG A 71 16.20 12.28 2.74
C ARG A 71 14.95 11.86 3.51
N LEU A 72 15.10 11.50 4.78
CA LEU A 72 13.98 11.10 5.62
C LEU A 72 13.03 12.28 5.85
N THR A 73 13.57 13.45 6.17
CA THR A 73 12.80 14.69 6.30
C THR A 73 12.03 15.00 5.03
N GLN A 74 12.67 14.90 3.86
CA GLN A 74 12.00 15.14 2.58
C GLN A 74 10.82 14.19 2.36
N GLN A 75 10.94 12.92 2.74
CA GLN A 75 9.83 11.96 2.60
C GLN A 75 8.71 12.22 3.60
N VAL A 76 9.04 12.57 4.84
CA VAL A 76 8.05 12.98 5.85
C VAL A 76 7.24 14.18 5.35
N GLU A 77 7.91 15.19 4.79
CA GLU A 77 7.26 16.37 4.22
C GLU A 77 6.34 16.02 3.05
N GLN A 78 6.76 15.09 2.17
CA GLN A 78 5.91 14.61 1.07
C GLN A 78 4.66 13.90 1.58
N VAL A 79 4.80 12.99 2.55
CA VAL A 79 3.66 12.28 3.16
C VAL A 79 2.70 13.26 3.83
N ASN A 80 3.22 14.24 4.58
CA ASN A 80 2.40 15.28 5.19
C ASN A 80 1.63 16.08 4.14
N ALA A 81 2.30 16.52 3.07
CA ALA A 81 1.66 17.27 2.00
C ALA A 81 0.60 16.44 1.25
N GLU A 82 0.80 15.13 1.08
CA GLU A 82 -0.21 14.23 0.53
C GLU A 82 -1.43 14.11 1.46
N GLN A 83 -1.20 13.93 2.77
CA GLN A 83 -2.27 13.85 3.76
C GLN A 83 -3.07 15.15 3.86
N ASP A 84 -2.39 16.31 3.87
CA ASP A 84 -3.03 17.63 3.89
C ASP A 84 -3.92 17.84 2.66
N LYS A 85 -3.45 17.41 1.49
CA LYS A 85 -4.25 17.44 0.24
C LYS A 85 -5.47 16.56 0.32
N MET A 86 -5.43 15.45 1.07
CA MET A 86 -6.59 14.57 1.17
C MET A 86 -7.76 15.23 1.89
N ASN A 87 -7.47 16.12 2.85
CA ASN A 87 -8.45 16.83 3.67
C ASN A 87 -9.54 15.92 4.25
N ILE A 88 -9.13 14.74 4.72
CA ILE A 88 -9.99 13.76 5.39
C ILE A 88 -9.56 13.61 6.84
N PRO A 89 -10.50 13.35 7.77
CA PRO A 89 -10.15 12.98 9.13
C PRO A 89 -9.24 11.74 9.16
N PHE A 90 -8.21 11.79 10.01
CA PHE A 90 -7.32 10.66 10.27
C PHE A 90 -8.00 9.67 11.24
N GLU A 91 -9.13 9.11 10.81
CA GLU A 91 -9.89 8.12 11.57
C GLU A 91 -9.48 6.72 11.12
N VAL A 92 -9.28 5.83 12.10
CA VAL A 92 -9.00 4.42 11.87
C VAL A 92 -10.32 3.66 11.88
N ILE A 93 -10.56 2.84 10.86
CA ILE A 93 -11.68 1.90 10.85
C ILE A 93 -11.32 0.70 11.72
N THR A 94 -12.10 0.49 12.78
CA THR A 94 -11.93 -0.59 13.76
C THR A 94 -12.86 -1.77 13.47
N SER A 95 -12.66 -2.88 14.16
CA SER A 95 -13.44 -4.12 13.96
C SER A 95 -14.92 -3.97 14.28
N ASP A 96 -15.29 -3.15 15.28
CA ASP A 96 -16.66 -2.90 15.71
C ASP A 96 -17.50 -2.15 14.67
N MET A 97 -16.83 -1.38 13.80
CA MET A 97 -17.45 -0.70 12.66
C MET A 97 -17.78 -1.65 11.50
N CYS A 98 -17.34 -2.91 11.57
CA CYS A 98 -17.48 -3.90 10.51
C CYS A 98 -18.39 -5.06 10.93
N TYR A 99 -19.03 -5.69 9.94
CA TYR A 99 -19.49 -7.07 10.11
C TYR A 99 -18.28 -8.00 10.11
N PRO A 100 -18.27 -9.08 10.93
CA PRO A 100 -17.17 -10.02 10.96
C PRO A 100 -16.81 -10.55 9.58
N ASN A 101 -15.53 -10.78 9.33
CA ASN A 101 -15.07 -11.41 8.09
C ASN A 101 -15.34 -12.91 8.12
N ILE A 102 -16.52 -13.33 7.63
CA ILE A 102 -16.95 -14.73 7.60
C ILE A 102 -16.59 -15.36 6.25
N TYR A 103 -15.86 -16.49 6.26
CA TYR A 103 -15.30 -17.12 5.05
C TYR A 103 -16.30 -17.90 4.20
N ASN A 104 -17.45 -18.27 4.77
CA ASN A 104 -18.53 -18.93 4.02
C ASN A 104 -19.44 -17.91 3.29
N GLU A 105 -19.12 -16.62 3.35
CA GLU A 105 -19.83 -15.55 2.65
C GLU A 105 -18.93 -14.83 1.65
N SER A 106 -19.53 -14.43 0.52
CA SER A 106 -18.85 -13.60 -0.46
C SER A 106 -18.75 -12.15 0.02
N ILE A 107 -17.60 -11.52 -0.23
CA ILE A 107 -17.38 -10.08 -0.09
C ILE A 107 -17.22 -9.39 -1.45
N GLU A 108 -17.35 -10.13 -2.56
CA GLU A 108 -17.30 -9.55 -3.89
C GLU A 108 -18.40 -8.50 -4.09
N GLY A 109 -18.03 -7.34 -4.63
CA GLY A 109 -18.94 -6.20 -4.81
C GLY A 109 -19.26 -5.43 -3.52
N LYS A 110 -18.67 -5.78 -2.38
CA LYS A 110 -18.87 -5.07 -1.10
C LYS A 110 -17.75 -4.07 -0.82
N VAL A 111 -18.08 -3.08 0.01
CA VAL A 111 -17.10 -2.18 0.63
C VAL A 111 -16.60 -2.85 1.91
N VAL A 112 -15.29 -3.05 2.00
CA VAL A 112 -14.66 -3.69 3.14
C VAL A 112 -13.58 -2.79 3.70
N ALA A 113 -13.27 -3.00 4.98
CA ALA A 113 -12.11 -2.39 5.61
C ALA A 113 -10.95 -3.39 5.65
N ILE A 114 -9.74 -2.91 5.38
CA ILE A 114 -8.49 -3.64 5.62
C ILE A 114 -8.02 -3.38 7.05
N LYS A 115 -7.48 -4.41 7.71
CA LYS A 115 -6.94 -4.28 9.06
C LYS A 115 -5.82 -3.25 9.09
N ALA A 116 -5.86 -2.32 10.04
CA ALA A 116 -4.86 -1.26 10.13
C ALA A 116 -3.42 -1.78 10.29
N ASN A 117 -3.22 -2.94 10.93
CA ASN A 117 -1.89 -3.52 11.13
C ASN A 117 -1.27 -4.11 9.85
N VAL A 118 -2.06 -4.34 8.79
CA VAL A 118 -1.57 -4.72 7.45
C VAL A 118 -0.98 -3.51 6.73
N LEU A 119 -1.45 -2.30 7.09
CA LEU A 119 -1.00 -1.05 6.51
C LEU A 119 0.22 -0.52 7.27
N ARG A 120 1.10 0.17 6.52
CA ARG A 120 2.18 0.96 7.12
C ARG A 120 1.61 2.03 8.05
N PRO A 121 2.30 2.40 9.14
CA PRO A 121 1.78 3.32 10.15
C PRO A 121 1.19 4.61 9.60
N GLU A 122 1.85 5.24 8.62
CA GLU A 122 1.43 6.48 7.97
C GLU A 122 0.17 6.34 7.11
N HIS A 123 -0.22 5.11 6.76
CA HIS A 123 -1.42 4.80 5.98
C HIS A 123 -2.54 4.17 6.83
N ARG A 124 -2.44 4.20 8.17
CA ARG A 124 -3.48 3.67 9.07
C ARG A 124 -4.61 4.68 9.24
N HIS A 125 -5.33 4.94 8.16
CA HIS A 125 -6.48 5.85 8.14
C HIS A 125 -7.53 5.37 7.12
N ALA A 126 -8.76 5.88 7.24
CA ALA A 126 -9.92 5.41 6.48
C ALA A 126 -9.73 5.37 4.96
N ALA A 127 -9.08 6.38 4.35
CA ALA A 127 -8.84 6.38 2.89
C ALA A 127 -7.98 5.21 2.39
N SER A 128 -7.07 4.72 3.24
CA SER A 128 -6.20 3.58 2.92
C SER A 128 -6.74 2.26 3.46
N GLN A 129 -7.77 2.27 4.31
CA GLN A 129 -8.43 1.05 4.80
C GLN A 129 -9.65 0.65 3.97
N ILE A 130 -10.42 1.62 3.46
CA ILE A 130 -11.72 1.37 2.82
C ILE A 130 -11.51 1.06 1.34
N VAL A 131 -11.81 -0.18 0.97
CA VAL A 131 -11.68 -0.69 -0.40
C VAL A 131 -13.00 -1.27 -0.90
N TYR A 132 -13.23 -1.14 -2.20
CA TYR A 132 -14.32 -1.81 -2.91
C TYR A 132 -13.80 -3.09 -3.55
N VAL A 133 -14.36 -4.24 -3.18
CA VAL A 133 -13.91 -5.55 -3.68
C VAL A 133 -14.42 -5.77 -5.11
N THR A 134 -13.49 -6.01 -6.04
CA THR A 134 -13.78 -6.21 -7.46
C THR A 134 -13.77 -7.68 -7.87
N GLY A 135 -13.12 -8.56 -7.10
CA GLY A 135 -13.11 -10.00 -7.36
C GLY A 135 -11.92 -10.72 -6.72
N GLY A 136 -11.48 -11.80 -7.36
CA GLY A 136 -10.43 -12.70 -6.87
C GLY A 136 -10.98 -13.97 -6.25
N ASN A 137 -10.14 -14.99 -6.05
CA ASN A 137 -10.63 -16.23 -5.44
C ASN A 137 -11.04 -16.01 -3.98
N GLY A 138 -10.28 -15.21 -3.23
CA GLY A 138 -10.54 -14.92 -1.82
C GLY A 138 -11.77 -14.06 -1.56
N SER A 139 -12.34 -13.38 -2.57
CA SER A 139 -13.58 -12.63 -2.40
C SER A 139 -14.80 -13.54 -2.27
N ARG A 140 -14.74 -14.78 -2.75
CA ARG A 140 -15.89 -15.70 -2.84
C ARG A 140 -16.08 -16.51 -1.55
N ALA A 141 -17.32 -16.97 -1.34
CA ALA A 141 -17.65 -17.90 -0.27
C ALA A 141 -16.93 -19.25 -0.44
N ASN A 142 -16.38 -19.80 0.65
CA ASN A 142 -15.76 -21.13 0.72
C ASN A 142 -14.64 -21.36 -0.31
N ALA A 143 -13.95 -20.30 -0.74
CA ALA A 143 -12.86 -20.40 -1.69
C ALA A 143 -11.59 -21.00 -1.07
N ARG A 144 -10.79 -21.69 -1.90
CA ARG A 144 -9.47 -22.22 -1.49
C ARG A 144 -8.34 -21.20 -1.56
N GLY A 145 -8.49 -20.16 -2.38
CA GLY A 145 -7.49 -19.09 -2.53
C GLY A 145 -7.85 -17.85 -1.71
N ASN A 146 -6.85 -17.05 -1.33
CA ASN A 146 -7.05 -15.88 -0.46
C ASN A 146 -7.02 -14.54 -1.21
N ALA A 147 -6.61 -14.49 -2.48
CA ALA A 147 -6.47 -13.23 -3.21
C ALA A 147 -7.79 -12.46 -3.33
N VAL A 148 -7.83 -11.24 -2.82
CA VAL A 148 -8.94 -10.28 -2.93
C VAL A 148 -8.45 -9.08 -3.75
N PHE A 149 -8.96 -8.95 -4.96
CA PHE A 149 -8.74 -7.78 -5.81
C PHE A 149 -9.74 -6.69 -5.44
N CYS A 150 -9.27 -5.46 -5.32
CA CYS A 150 -10.09 -4.34 -4.91
C CYS A 150 -9.57 -3.02 -5.45
N ASN A 151 -10.37 -1.98 -5.32
CA ASN A 151 -9.95 -0.61 -5.58
C ASN A 151 -10.11 0.21 -4.30
N TYR A 152 -9.15 1.07 -3.97
CA TYR A 152 -9.34 2.04 -2.89
C TYR A 152 -10.54 2.92 -3.22
N VAL A 153 -11.45 3.11 -2.26
CA VAL A 153 -12.63 3.96 -2.52
C VAL A 153 -12.22 5.42 -2.68
N TYR A 154 -11.18 5.86 -1.97
CA TYR A 154 -10.70 7.23 -2.00
C TYR A 154 -10.05 7.63 -3.34
N SER A 155 -9.00 6.89 -3.75
CA SER A 155 -8.22 7.17 -4.96
C SER A 155 -8.77 6.50 -6.22
N GLY A 156 -9.48 5.38 -6.07
CA GLY A 156 -9.91 4.53 -7.19
C GLY A 156 -8.80 3.60 -7.71
N GLU A 157 -7.59 3.67 -7.14
CA GLU A 157 -6.46 2.84 -7.56
C GLU A 157 -6.70 1.37 -7.24
N HIS A 158 -6.23 0.51 -8.15
CA HIS A 158 -6.31 -0.93 -8.00
C HIS A 158 -5.30 -1.44 -6.97
N THR A 159 -5.70 -2.42 -6.17
CA THR A 159 -4.85 -3.07 -5.18
C THR A 159 -5.30 -4.52 -4.93
N ARG A 160 -4.44 -5.27 -4.23
CA ARG A 160 -4.68 -6.66 -3.84
C ARG A 160 -4.36 -6.84 -2.38
N PHE A 161 -5.26 -7.50 -1.67
CA PHE A 161 -5.06 -7.97 -0.31
C PHE A 161 -5.38 -9.45 -0.23
N GLU A 162 -5.07 -10.07 0.90
CA GLU A 162 -5.50 -11.43 1.18
C GLU A 162 -6.78 -11.42 2.01
N ARG A 163 -7.59 -12.48 1.91
CA ARG A 163 -8.85 -12.59 2.62
C ARG A 163 -8.67 -12.47 4.13
N TYR A 164 -7.52 -12.87 4.67
CA TYR A 164 -7.19 -12.71 6.08
C TYR A 164 -6.75 -11.29 6.47
N ASP A 165 -6.40 -10.43 5.53
CA ASP A 165 -6.09 -9.01 5.76
C ASP A 165 -7.37 -8.16 5.92
N VAL A 166 -8.50 -8.68 5.47
CA VAL A 166 -9.81 -8.02 5.56
C VAL A 166 -10.29 -8.01 7.01
N GLN A 167 -10.58 -6.81 7.52
CA GLN A 167 -11.19 -6.58 8.83
C GLN A 167 -12.65 -7.03 8.85
N GLY A 168 -13.39 -6.73 7.77
CA GLY A 168 -14.80 -7.07 7.61
C GLY A 168 -15.49 -6.17 6.59
N VAL A 169 -16.77 -6.46 6.33
CA VAL A 169 -17.63 -5.57 5.52
C VAL A 169 -17.96 -4.35 6.34
N LEU A 170 -17.66 -3.15 5.84
CA LEU A 170 -17.92 -1.91 6.56
C LEU A 170 -19.44 -1.72 6.68
N LYS A 171 -19.94 -1.42 7.88
CA LYS A 171 -21.36 -1.17 8.06
C LYS A 171 -21.74 0.20 7.47
N PRO A 172 -22.85 0.34 6.72
CA PRO A 172 -23.22 1.60 6.07
C PRO A 172 -23.31 2.81 7.01
N GLU A 173 -23.74 2.61 8.25
CA GLU A 173 -23.83 3.65 9.28
C GLU A 173 -22.46 4.22 9.71
N HIS A 174 -21.37 3.50 9.43
CA HIS A 174 -19.99 3.94 9.69
C HIS A 174 -19.29 4.42 8.43
N TYR A 175 -19.99 4.64 7.31
CA TYR A 175 -19.37 5.20 6.11
C TYR A 175 -19.01 6.67 6.36
N PRO A 176 -17.72 7.05 6.23
CA PRO A 176 -17.36 8.46 6.13
C PRO A 176 -18.12 9.13 4.99
N LYS A 177 -18.47 10.41 5.14
CA LYS A 177 -19.29 11.16 4.16
C LYS A 177 -18.81 11.02 2.72
N TRP A 178 -17.49 11.06 2.52
CA TRP A 178 -16.86 10.98 1.20
C TRP A 178 -17.02 9.60 0.53
N VAL A 179 -17.26 8.52 1.28
CA VAL A 179 -17.39 7.16 0.72
C VAL A 179 -18.59 7.07 -0.21
N ALA A 180 -19.76 7.54 0.23
CA ALA A 180 -20.97 7.47 -0.58
C ALA A 180 -20.85 8.27 -1.89
N GLU A 181 -20.19 9.42 -1.85
CA GLU A 181 -19.93 10.25 -3.04
C GLU A 181 -18.98 9.56 -4.01
N LYS A 182 -17.87 9.00 -3.50
CA LYS A 182 -16.88 8.28 -4.31
C LYS A 182 -17.43 7.00 -4.92
N LEU A 183 -18.27 6.25 -4.21
CA LEU A 183 -18.90 5.03 -4.74
C LEU A 183 -19.79 5.34 -5.95
N LYS A 184 -20.60 6.41 -5.89
CA LYS A 184 -21.40 6.86 -7.04
C LYS A 184 -20.55 7.21 -8.24
N LEU A 185 -19.40 7.87 -8.03
CA LEU A 185 -18.45 8.20 -9.09
C LEU A 185 -17.81 6.95 -9.70
N LEU A 186 -17.46 5.94 -8.89
CA LEU A 186 -16.93 4.67 -9.36
C LEU A 186 -17.97 3.88 -10.17
N GLU A 187 -19.22 3.88 -9.74
CA GLU A 187 -20.34 3.27 -10.48
C GLU A 187 -20.58 3.95 -11.83
N ALA A 188 -20.61 5.29 -11.86
CA ALA A 188 -20.78 6.05 -13.10
C ALA A 188 -19.67 5.77 -14.11
N LYS A 189 -18.39 5.79 -13.68
CA LYS A 189 -17.24 5.46 -14.55
C LYS A 189 -17.32 4.04 -15.10
N ARG A 190 -17.83 3.07 -14.34
CA ARG A 190 -18.02 1.69 -14.81
C ARG A 190 -19.14 1.56 -15.83
N ALA A 191 -20.25 2.27 -15.62
CA ALA A 191 -21.36 2.28 -16.57
C ALA A 191 -20.93 2.85 -17.94
N GLU A 192 -20.03 3.83 -17.96
CA GLU A 192 -19.45 4.40 -19.19
C GLU A 192 -18.46 3.47 -19.90
N GLN A 193 -17.77 2.59 -19.15
CA GLN A 193 -16.76 1.66 -19.68
C GLN A 193 -17.34 0.31 -20.14
N THR A 194 -18.63 0.03 -19.88
CA THR A 194 -19.26 -1.21 -20.31
C THR A 194 -19.67 -1.09 -21.79
N PRO A 195 -19.14 -1.92 -22.72
CA PRO A 195 -19.53 -1.82 -24.11
C PRO A 195 -21.03 -2.12 -24.27
N LYS A 196 -21.75 -1.26 -25.00
CA LYS A 196 -23.15 -1.53 -25.38
C LYS A 196 -23.22 -2.92 -26.06
N PRO A 197 -24.18 -3.79 -25.68
CA PRO A 197 -24.31 -5.10 -26.32
C PRO A 197 -24.52 -4.90 -27.83
N LYS A 198 -23.69 -5.54 -28.65
CA LYS A 198 -23.92 -5.61 -30.10
C LYS A 198 -25.27 -6.31 -30.30
N SER A 199 -26.28 -5.58 -30.76
CA SER A 199 -27.53 -6.15 -31.23
C SER A 199 -27.21 -7.19 -32.29
N LYS A 200 -27.54 -8.46 -32.02
CA LYS A 200 -27.56 -9.49 -33.06
C LYS A 200 -28.68 -9.13 -34.03
N GLU A 201 -28.34 -8.53 -35.17
CA GLU A 201 -29.21 -8.57 -36.34
C GLU A 201 -29.35 -10.03 -36.75
N MET A 202 -30.55 -10.54 -36.54
CA MET A 202 -31.00 -11.84 -37.01
C MET A 202 -31.53 -11.61 -38.42
N GLU A 203 -30.66 -11.68 -39.42
CA GLU A 203 -31.10 -11.78 -40.82
C GLU A 203 -31.53 -13.22 -41.12
N ARG A 204 -32.69 -13.29 -41.75
CA ARG A 204 -33.42 -14.48 -42.21
C ARG A 204 -32.98 -14.87 -43.61
#